data_AF-A0A423VDJ3-F1
#
_entry.id   AF-A0A423VDJ3-F1
#
_cell.length_a   1.000
_cell.length_b   1.000
_cell.length_c   1.000
_cell.angle_alpha   90.00
_cell.angle_beta   90.00
_cell.angle_gamma   90.00
#
_symmetry.space_group_name_H-M   'P 1'
#
loop_
_entity.id
_entity.type
_entity.pdbx_description
1 polymer ?
#
loop_
_entity_poly.entity_id
_entity_poly.type
_entity_poly.pdbx_seq_one_letter_code
_entity_poly.pdbx_strand_id
1 'polypeptide(L)'
;MNGLNGGNVPAMVTGYPTPAGYQAELAYIYNMVEMLSQQLAENKRALEDVVASVGRVRSRARTQALGNEELLTSAADELNSQDANIDSTISILTELFERAKFSRDEYRNLSAQYASVIAAMLKQFHDYKQKHMADVGAWHRSYRAQLAEERAENTRLREQIWEMQAHAGRANENLRQFRTRYDEDKARWERRVDTKAMRQELRFWKRLAMPELAEDDPYWSDDDDLVDHMEKLRLQELERKAAEEALAGVGGMDQGMEGQGHVLDTTQGMQIQMGGVPMQREDSSGMGIPVLPPRPSSAASTGSSGQQG
;
A
#
# COMPACT_ATOMS: atom_id res chain seq x y z
N MET A 1 63.23 -0.71 59.79
CA MET A 1 64.50 -0.06 60.16
C MET A 1 65.63 -0.78 59.44
N ASN A 2 66.44 -0.02 58.70
CA ASN A 2 67.75 -0.44 58.21
C ASN A 2 68.69 -0.71 59.38
N GLY A 3 69.62 -1.66 59.23
CA GLY A 3 70.81 -1.70 60.06
C GLY A 3 71.45 -3.08 60.14
N LEU A 4 72.23 -3.46 59.12
CA LEU A 4 73.39 -4.33 59.33
C LEU A 4 74.48 -3.96 58.32
N ASN A 5 75.45 -3.18 58.81
CA ASN A 5 76.75 -3.00 58.21
C ASN A 5 77.81 -3.36 59.27
N GLY A 6 78.84 -4.09 58.86
CA GLY A 6 80.18 -3.98 59.44
C GLY A 6 80.72 -5.21 60.16
N GLY A 7 81.72 -5.86 59.55
CA GLY A 7 82.61 -6.82 60.21
C GLY A 7 83.18 -7.87 59.26
N ASN A 8 83.86 -7.49 58.17
CA ASN A 8 85.33 -7.44 58.11
C ASN A 8 86.00 -8.82 58.30
N VAL A 9 86.14 -9.58 57.20
CA VAL A 9 87.16 -10.63 57.06
C VAL A 9 88.26 -10.11 56.12
N PRO A 10 89.55 -10.18 56.50
CA PRO A 10 90.63 -9.54 55.77
C PRO A 10 91.04 -10.34 54.54
N ALA A 11 91.66 -9.61 53.62
CA ALA A 11 92.16 -10.05 52.35
C ALA A 11 93.34 -11.05 52.43
N MET A 12 93.51 -11.76 51.31
CA MET A 12 94.76 -12.29 50.73
C MET A 12 95.31 -13.63 51.26
N VAL A 13 95.02 -14.70 50.50
CA VAL A 13 96.08 -15.56 49.94
C VAL A 13 95.83 -15.74 48.44
N THR A 14 96.64 -15.03 47.66
CA THR A 14 96.73 -15.11 46.21
C THR A 14 97.50 -16.37 45.81
N GLY A 15 97.01 -17.05 44.77
CA GLY A 15 97.93 -17.70 43.81
C GLY A 15 97.87 -19.21 43.73
N TYR A 16 96.77 -19.77 43.22
CA TYR A 16 96.74 -20.83 42.20
C TYR A 16 95.35 -20.78 41.54
N PRO A 17 95.22 -20.82 40.19
CA PRO A 17 93.91 -20.96 39.57
C PRO A 17 93.31 -22.28 40.06
N THR A 18 92.22 -22.19 40.82
CA THR A 18 91.46 -23.37 41.22
C THR A 18 91.02 -24.08 39.92
N PRO A 19 91.30 -25.39 39.76
CA PRO A 19 90.91 -26.11 38.55
C PRO A 19 89.40 -25.94 38.31
N ALA A 20 89.00 -25.70 37.07
CA ALA A 20 87.64 -25.32 36.68
C ALA A 20 86.53 -26.30 37.17
N GLY A 21 86.88 -27.54 37.55
CA GLY A 21 85.96 -28.52 38.14
C GLY A 21 85.65 -28.31 39.63
N TYR A 22 86.56 -27.73 40.42
CA TYR A 22 86.39 -27.61 41.88
C TYR A 22 85.24 -26.65 42.27
N GLN A 23 85.05 -25.58 41.50
CA GLN A 23 83.93 -24.66 41.69
C GLN A 23 82.58 -25.29 41.28
N ALA A 24 82.58 -26.15 40.26
CA ALA A 24 81.38 -26.88 39.83
C ALA A 24 80.99 -27.97 40.83
N GLU A 25 81.96 -28.69 41.38
CA GLU A 25 81.75 -29.68 42.45
C GLU A 25 81.26 -29.02 43.74
N LEU A 26 81.81 -27.87 44.12
CA LEU A 26 81.31 -27.10 45.26
C LEU A 26 79.88 -26.61 45.05
N ALA A 27 79.55 -26.08 43.88
CA ALA A 27 78.17 -25.68 43.55
C ALA A 27 77.21 -26.88 43.59
N TYR A 28 77.64 -28.05 43.11
CA TYR A 28 76.87 -29.29 43.20
C TYR A 28 76.64 -29.74 44.64
N ILE A 29 77.68 -29.70 45.49
CA ILE A 29 77.57 -30.03 46.91
C ILE A 29 76.66 -29.02 47.63
N TYR A 30 76.78 -27.72 47.36
CA TYR A 30 75.89 -26.70 47.95
C TYR A 30 74.43 -26.92 47.56
N ASN A 31 74.14 -27.18 46.29
CA ASN A 31 72.78 -27.50 45.83
C ASN A 31 72.26 -28.80 46.48
N MET A 32 73.10 -29.82 46.63
CA MET A 32 72.71 -31.07 47.29
C MET A 32 72.42 -30.85 48.79
N VAL A 33 73.24 -30.06 49.48
CA VAL A 33 73.02 -29.70 50.88
C VAL A 33 71.77 -28.84 51.05
N GLU A 34 71.51 -27.90 50.14
CA GLU A 34 70.29 -27.09 50.13
C GLU A 34 69.05 -27.99 49.94
N MET A 35 69.07 -28.91 48.98
CA MET A 35 68.01 -29.91 48.78
C MET A 35 67.81 -30.81 50.01
N LEU A 36 68.89 -31.31 50.61
CA LEU A 36 68.82 -32.12 51.84
C LEU A 36 68.27 -31.31 53.02
N SER A 37 68.58 -30.02 53.11
CA SER A 37 68.05 -29.14 54.15
C SER A 37 66.55 -28.88 53.98
N GLN A 38 66.10 -28.73 52.73
CA GLN A 38 64.70 -28.57 52.40
C GLN A 38 63.93 -29.85 52.69
N GLN A 39 64.46 -31.01 52.29
CA GLN A 39 63.86 -32.30 52.57
C GLN A 39 63.85 -32.61 54.08
N LEU A 40 64.87 -32.20 54.83
CA LEU A 40 64.88 -32.31 56.29
C LEU A 40 63.82 -31.41 56.94
N ALA A 41 63.61 -30.20 56.42
CA ALA A 41 62.56 -29.30 56.90
C ALA A 41 61.16 -29.86 56.61
N GLU A 42 60.95 -30.47 55.44
CA GLU A 42 59.71 -31.18 55.09
C GLU A 42 59.49 -32.39 55.99
N ASN A 43 60.52 -33.21 56.23
CA ASN A 43 60.44 -34.36 57.13
C ASN A 43 60.13 -33.94 58.58
N LYS A 44 60.68 -32.81 59.05
CA LYS A 44 60.34 -32.28 60.38
C LYS A 44 58.87 -31.89 60.47
N ARG A 45 58.34 -31.18 59.47
CA ARG A 45 56.90 -30.84 59.42
C ARG A 45 56.03 -32.08 59.38
N ALA A 46 56.36 -33.06 58.54
CA ALA A 46 55.61 -34.31 58.45
C ALA A 46 55.61 -35.07 59.79
N LEU A 47 56.75 -35.11 60.48
CA LEU A 47 56.84 -35.73 61.81
C LEU A 47 56.03 -34.98 62.86
N GLU A 48 56.02 -33.64 62.84
CA GLU A 48 55.17 -32.83 63.73
C GLU A 48 53.67 -33.13 63.50
N ASP A 49 53.23 -33.24 62.26
CA ASP A 49 51.85 -33.60 61.91
C ASP A 49 51.49 -35.04 62.34
N VAL A 50 52.43 -35.98 62.17
CA VAL A 50 52.26 -37.36 62.65
C VAL A 50 52.16 -37.39 64.18
N VAL A 51 53.05 -36.68 64.89
CA VAL A 51 53.00 -36.63 66.36
C VAL A 51 51.72 -35.97 66.85
N ALA A 52 51.26 -34.90 66.18
CA ALA A 52 50.00 -34.25 66.50
C ALA A 52 48.79 -35.18 66.26
N SER A 53 48.79 -35.93 65.15
CA SER A 53 47.71 -36.90 64.84
C SER A 53 47.70 -38.07 65.83
N VAL A 54 48.85 -38.65 66.17
CA VAL A 54 49.00 -39.68 67.21
C VAL A 54 48.57 -39.14 68.57
N GLY A 55 48.89 -37.89 68.89
CA GLY A 55 48.44 -37.20 70.09
C GLY A 55 46.91 -37.12 70.19
N ARG A 56 46.23 -36.80 69.08
CA ARG A 56 44.75 -36.80 68.99
C ARG A 56 44.16 -38.19 69.16
N VAL A 57 44.71 -39.20 68.48
CA VAL A 57 44.27 -40.61 68.61
C VAL A 57 44.42 -41.11 70.04
N ARG A 58 45.58 -40.86 70.67
CA ARG A 58 45.84 -41.24 72.06
C ARG A 58 44.92 -40.50 73.04
N SER A 59 44.65 -39.22 72.80
CA SER A 59 43.70 -38.45 73.62
C SER A 59 42.30 -39.05 73.53
N ARG A 60 41.82 -39.35 72.31
CA ARG A 60 40.50 -39.96 72.06
C ARG A 60 40.39 -41.33 72.73
N ALA A 61 41.40 -42.18 72.55
CA ALA A 61 41.53 -43.47 73.22
C ALA A 61 41.37 -43.36 74.73
N ARG A 62 42.10 -42.42 75.35
CA ARG A 62 42.10 -42.21 76.80
C ARG A 62 40.77 -41.64 77.30
N THR A 63 40.16 -40.72 76.57
CA THR A 63 38.88 -40.10 76.97
C THR A 63 37.69 -41.04 76.86
N GLN A 64 37.74 -41.99 75.92
CA GLN A 64 36.64 -42.92 75.65
C GLN A 64 36.89 -44.32 76.25
N ALA A 65 38.05 -44.53 76.90
CA ALA A 65 38.47 -45.82 77.49
C ALA A 65 38.42 -47.01 76.51
N LEU A 66 38.67 -46.75 75.23
CA LEU A 66 38.57 -47.73 74.15
C LEU A 66 39.89 -48.49 73.97
N GLY A 67 39.79 -49.79 73.65
CA GLY A 67 40.92 -50.58 73.18
C GLY A 67 41.37 -50.16 71.77
N ASN A 68 42.58 -50.55 71.36
CA ASN A 68 43.09 -50.26 70.00
C ASN A 68 42.17 -50.79 68.89
N GLU A 69 41.59 -51.98 69.09
CA GLU A 69 40.68 -52.60 68.13
C GLU A 69 39.36 -51.82 68.01
N GLU A 70 38.80 -51.40 69.15
CA GLU A 70 37.54 -50.62 69.20
C GLU A 70 37.70 -49.19 68.63
N LEU A 71 38.90 -48.61 68.73
CA LEU A 71 39.21 -47.33 68.08
C LEU A 71 39.32 -47.48 66.57
N LEU A 72 39.93 -48.56 66.09
CA LEU A 72 40.05 -48.83 64.67
C LEU A 72 38.68 -49.12 64.06
N THR A 73 37.83 -49.90 64.72
CA THR A 73 36.46 -50.15 64.25
C THR A 73 35.60 -48.88 64.30
N SER A 74 35.65 -48.10 65.38
CA SER A 74 34.93 -46.82 65.44
C SER A 74 35.39 -45.82 64.38
N ALA A 75 36.70 -45.74 64.11
CA ALA A 75 37.23 -44.89 63.05
C ALA A 75 36.83 -45.41 61.66
N ALA A 76 36.83 -46.72 61.45
CA ALA A 76 36.38 -47.34 60.22
C ALA A 76 34.87 -47.12 59.97
N ASP A 77 34.04 -47.21 61.00
CA ASP A 77 32.60 -46.94 60.91
C ASP A 77 32.33 -45.45 60.64
N GLU A 78 33.07 -44.54 61.28
CA GLU A 78 32.98 -43.11 61.04
C GLU A 78 33.40 -42.77 59.60
N LEU A 79 34.49 -43.37 59.09
CA LEU A 79 34.92 -43.25 57.69
C LEU A 79 33.88 -43.81 56.71
N ASN A 80 33.37 -45.02 56.94
CA ASN A 80 32.34 -45.64 56.09
C ASN A 80 31.04 -44.81 56.07
N SER A 81 30.65 -44.23 57.20
CA SER A 81 29.48 -43.37 57.29
C SER A 81 29.68 -42.03 56.55
N GLN A 82 30.90 -41.48 56.61
CA GLN A 82 31.28 -40.29 55.86
C GLN A 82 31.32 -40.57 54.36
N ASP A 83 31.90 -41.69 53.93
CA ASP A 83 31.94 -42.11 52.52
C ASP A 83 30.53 -42.28 51.95
N ALA A 84 29.64 -43.00 52.66
CA ALA A 84 28.24 -43.16 52.24
C ALA A 84 27.47 -41.83 52.17
N ASN A 85 27.75 -40.90 53.10
CA ASN A 85 27.17 -39.56 53.08
C ASN A 85 27.69 -38.76 51.87
N ILE A 86 29.00 -38.82 51.61
CA ILE A 86 29.63 -38.16 50.45
C ILE A 86 29.00 -38.67 49.15
N ASP A 87 28.87 -39.97 48.96
CA ASP A 87 28.24 -40.55 47.75
C ASP A 87 26.80 -40.08 47.57
N SER A 88 26.02 -39.99 48.66
CA SER A 88 24.65 -39.46 48.60
C SER A 88 24.61 -37.99 48.19
N THR A 89 25.51 -37.16 48.73
CA THR A 89 25.60 -35.74 48.38
C THR A 89 26.06 -35.53 46.95
N ILE A 90 27.03 -36.34 46.48
CA ILE A 90 27.49 -36.31 45.09
C ILE A 90 26.32 -36.65 44.17
N SER A 91 25.56 -37.70 44.46
CA SER A 91 24.38 -38.10 43.68
C SER A 91 23.35 -36.96 43.56
N ILE A 92 22.96 -36.37 44.69
CA ILE A 92 22.00 -35.24 44.71
C ILE A 92 22.54 -34.04 43.94
N LEU A 93 23.81 -33.69 44.15
CA LEU A 93 24.44 -32.56 43.46
C LEU A 93 24.52 -32.81 41.95
N THR A 94 24.80 -34.04 41.51
CA THR A 94 24.81 -34.39 40.09
C THR A 94 23.42 -34.28 39.46
N GLU A 95 22.39 -34.78 40.13
CA GLU A 95 21.00 -34.68 39.64
C GLU A 95 20.55 -33.21 39.55
N LEU A 96 20.80 -32.42 40.60
CA LEU A 96 20.47 -30.99 40.61
C LEU A 96 21.23 -30.22 39.52
N PHE A 97 22.49 -30.59 39.28
CA PHE A 97 23.30 -29.98 38.24
C PHE A 97 22.78 -30.31 36.83
N GLU A 98 22.38 -31.56 36.59
CA GLU A 98 21.74 -31.96 35.32
C GLU A 98 20.41 -31.22 35.12
N ARG A 99 19.58 -31.15 36.16
CA ARG A 99 18.30 -30.41 36.11
C ARG A 99 18.51 -28.92 35.86
N ALA A 100 19.52 -28.31 36.48
CA ALA A 100 19.87 -26.90 36.28
C ALA A 100 20.43 -26.64 34.87
N LYS A 101 21.20 -27.57 34.32
CA LYS A 101 21.67 -27.50 32.92
C LYS A 101 20.50 -27.57 31.94
N PHE A 102 19.58 -28.52 32.16
CA PHE A 102 18.42 -28.69 31.31
C PHE A 102 17.54 -27.44 31.30
N SER A 103 17.19 -26.90 32.48
CA SER A 103 16.39 -25.68 32.57
C SER A 103 17.09 -24.47 31.94
N ARG A 104 18.40 -24.31 32.14
CA ARG A 104 19.20 -23.27 31.48
C ARG A 104 19.11 -23.37 29.96
N ASP A 105 19.23 -24.58 29.41
CA ASP A 105 19.21 -24.82 27.97
C ASP A 105 17.80 -24.57 27.39
N GLU A 106 16.74 -24.91 28.14
CA GLU A 106 15.35 -24.56 27.80
C GLU A 106 15.13 -23.04 27.76
N TYR A 107 15.56 -22.30 28.79
CA TYR A 107 15.42 -20.84 28.82
C TYR A 107 16.22 -20.18 27.70
N ARG A 108 17.41 -20.71 27.39
CA ARG A 108 18.21 -20.24 26.27
C ARG A 108 17.48 -20.46 24.95
N ASN A 109 16.91 -21.64 24.73
CA ASN A 109 16.15 -21.95 23.52
C ASN A 109 14.92 -21.03 23.39
N LEU A 110 14.15 -20.88 24.48
CA LEU A 110 13.00 -19.98 24.50
C LEU A 110 13.39 -18.53 24.17
N SER A 111 14.51 -18.04 24.72
CA SER A 111 15.02 -16.70 24.41
C SER A 111 15.38 -16.53 22.93
N ALA A 112 15.97 -17.57 22.32
CA ALA A 112 16.32 -17.56 20.90
C ALA A 112 15.07 -17.58 20.01
N GLN A 113 14.04 -18.35 20.39
CA GLN A 113 12.75 -18.35 19.70
C GLN A 113 12.08 -16.98 19.76
N TYR A 114 12.01 -16.35 20.94
CA TYR A 114 11.47 -14.99 21.07
C TYR A 114 12.23 -13.99 20.20
N ALA A 115 13.57 -14.03 20.22
CA ALA A 115 14.38 -13.17 19.38
C ALA A 115 14.07 -13.36 17.88
N SER A 116 13.91 -14.62 17.44
CA SER A 116 13.57 -14.93 16.05
C SER A 116 12.17 -14.43 15.64
N VAL A 117 11.18 -14.59 16.52
CA VAL A 117 9.80 -14.16 16.27
C VAL A 117 9.73 -12.63 16.21
N ILE A 118 10.37 -11.93 17.15
CA ILE A 118 10.40 -10.46 17.16
C ILE A 118 11.12 -9.94 15.91
N ALA A 119 12.24 -10.56 15.51
CA ALA A 119 12.94 -10.18 14.28
C ALA A 119 12.05 -10.37 13.03
N ALA A 120 11.30 -11.48 12.96
CA ALA A 120 10.37 -11.74 11.86
C ALA A 120 9.20 -10.74 11.85
N MET A 121 8.59 -10.45 12.99
CA MET A 121 7.53 -9.45 13.13
C MET A 121 8.02 -8.06 12.71
N LEU A 122 9.23 -7.68 13.13
CA LEU A 122 9.83 -6.39 12.78
C LEU A 122 10.09 -6.28 11.27
N LYS A 123 10.57 -7.36 10.64
CA LYS A 123 10.73 -7.42 9.18
C LYS A 123 9.39 -7.25 8.46
N GLN A 124 8.37 -7.99 8.88
CA GLN A 124 7.02 -7.87 8.31
C GLN A 124 6.45 -6.45 8.46
N PHE A 125 6.66 -5.81 9.62
CA PHE A 125 6.23 -4.43 9.86
C PHE A 125 6.95 -3.44 8.94
N HIS A 126 8.26 -3.58 8.75
CA HIS A 126 9.01 -2.75 7.82
C HIS A 126 8.53 -2.93 6.37
N ASP A 127 8.38 -4.18 5.92
CA ASP A 127 7.90 -4.50 4.58
C ASP A 127 6.49 -3.95 4.35
N TYR A 128 5.60 -4.11 5.34
CA TYR A 128 4.24 -3.56 5.30
C TYR A 128 4.25 -2.04 5.21
N LYS A 129 5.00 -1.36 6.09
CA LYS A 129 5.07 0.10 6.12
C LYS A 129 5.61 0.66 4.80
N GLN A 130 6.65 0.05 4.25
CA GLN A 130 7.23 0.46 2.97
C GLN A 130 6.21 0.33 1.83
N LYS A 131 5.55 -0.83 1.71
CA LYS A 131 4.53 -1.06 0.69
C LYS A 131 3.34 -0.11 0.86
N HIS A 132 2.83 0.04 2.07
CA HIS A 132 1.72 0.94 2.37
C HIS A 132 2.04 2.40 2.00
N MET A 133 3.22 2.89 2.38
CA MET A 133 3.63 4.26 2.03
C MET A 133 3.80 4.43 0.51
N ALA A 134 4.34 3.43 -0.19
CA ALA A 134 4.47 3.45 -1.64
C ALA A 134 3.11 3.45 -2.34
N ASP A 135 2.18 2.61 -1.90
CA ASP A 135 0.83 2.48 -2.45
C ASP A 135 -0.01 3.73 -2.23
N VAL A 136 -0.02 4.27 -0.99
CA VAL A 136 -0.72 5.52 -0.67
C VAL A 136 -0.11 6.68 -1.45
N GLY A 137 1.23 6.73 -1.56
CA GLY A 137 1.91 7.72 -2.39
C GLY A 137 1.55 7.62 -3.88
N ALA A 138 1.47 6.40 -4.42
CA ALA A 138 1.08 6.15 -5.80
C ALA A 138 -0.38 6.57 -6.06
N TRP A 139 -1.30 6.21 -5.15
CA TRP A 139 -2.70 6.60 -5.22
C TRP A 139 -2.89 8.12 -5.18
N HIS A 140 -2.18 8.79 -4.28
CA HIS A 140 -2.22 10.25 -4.20
C HIS A 140 -1.63 10.94 -5.44
N ARG A 141 -0.66 10.33 -6.13
CA ARG A 141 -0.14 10.85 -7.39
C ARG A 141 -1.12 10.62 -8.54
N SER A 142 -1.68 9.42 -8.66
CA SER A 142 -2.65 9.11 -9.72
C SER A 142 -3.93 9.94 -9.59
N TYR A 143 -4.46 10.09 -8.37
CA TYR A 143 -5.64 10.92 -8.14
C TYR A 143 -5.40 12.40 -8.46
N ARG A 144 -4.21 12.93 -8.11
CA ARG A 144 -3.83 14.30 -8.50
C ARG A 144 -3.69 14.48 -10.00
N ALA A 145 -3.14 13.47 -10.70
CA ALA A 145 -3.02 13.48 -12.16
C ALA A 145 -4.41 13.48 -12.82
N GLN A 146 -5.32 12.60 -12.39
CA GLN A 146 -6.71 12.57 -12.85
C GLN A 146 -7.39 13.92 -12.63
N LEU A 147 -7.26 14.51 -11.43
CA LEU A 147 -7.87 15.80 -11.15
C LEU A 147 -7.28 16.95 -11.98
N ALA A 148 -6.02 16.85 -12.42
CA ALA A 148 -5.41 17.82 -13.33
C ALA A 148 -5.92 17.63 -14.77
N GLU A 149 -6.05 16.38 -15.22
CA GLU A 149 -6.59 16.01 -16.53
C GLU A 149 -8.05 16.46 -16.68
N GLU A 150 -8.91 16.17 -15.71
CA GLU A 150 -10.31 16.61 -15.69
C GLU A 150 -10.44 18.15 -15.73
N ARG A 151 -9.54 18.86 -15.03
CA ARG A 151 -9.51 20.33 -15.09
C ARG A 151 -9.10 20.84 -16.47
N ALA A 152 -8.09 20.20 -17.08
CA ALA A 152 -7.61 20.55 -18.41
C ALA A 152 -8.68 20.26 -19.48
N GLU A 153 -9.40 19.14 -19.37
CA GLU A 153 -10.54 18.82 -20.23
C GLU A 153 -11.67 19.83 -20.02
N ASN A 154 -12.00 20.19 -18.78
CA ASN A 154 -13.03 21.18 -18.52
C ASN A 154 -12.69 22.55 -19.12
N THR A 155 -11.44 23.00 -19.02
CA THR A 155 -11.00 24.25 -19.67
C THR A 155 -11.10 24.14 -21.19
N ARG A 156 -10.66 23.02 -21.77
CA ARG A 156 -10.74 22.78 -23.22
C ARG A 156 -12.18 22.79 -23.73
N LEU A 157 -13.12 22.15 -23.02
CA LEU A 157 -14.54 22.13 -23.39
C LEU A 157 -15.15 23.53 -23.30
N ARG A 158 -14.78 24.32 -22.29
CA ARG A 158 -15.23 25.72 -22.18
C ARG A 158 -14.69 26.57 -23.32
N GLU A 159 -13.41 26.43 -23.66
CA GLU A 159 -12.80 27.10 -24.82
C GLU A 159 -13.53 26.76 -26.11
N GLN A 160 -13.82 25.47 -26.36
CA GLN A 160 -14.56 25.02 -27.53
C GLN A 160 -15.98 25.64 -27.59
N ILE A 161 -16.70 25.69 -26.47
CA ILE A 161 -18.02 26.31 -26.39
C ILE A 161 -17.91 27.81 -26.68
N TRP A 162 -16.90 28.48 -26.12
CA TRP A 162 -16.68 29.91 -26.34
C TRP A 162 -16.35 30.21 -27.79
N GLU A 163 -15.51 29.40 -28.43
CA GLU A 163 -15.22 29.50 -29.87
C GLU A 163 -16.50 29.30 -30.69
N MET A 164 -17.26 28.24 -30.43
CA MET A 164 -18.52 27.96 -31.12
C MET A 164 -19.51 29.12 -30.96
N GLN A 165 -19.68 29.66 -29.75
CA GLN A 165 -20.54 30.81 -29.49
C GLN A 165 -20.05 32.07 -30.21
N ALA A 166 -18.74 32.33 -30.22
CA ALA A 166 -18.16 33.45 -30.95
C ALA A 166 -18.32 33.31 -32.47
N HIS A 167 -18.19 32.09 -33.01
CA HIS A 167 -18.46 31.78 -34.41
C HIS A 167 -19.95 31.97 -34.77
N ALA A 168 -20.86 31.45 -33.95
CA ALA A 168 -22.30 31.63 -34.13
C ALA A 168 -22.71 33.11 -34.02
N GLY A 169 -22.12 33.86 -33.09
CA GLY A 169 -22.33 35.30 -32.94
C GLY A 169 -21.90 36.07 -34.18
N ARG A 170 -20.70 35.79 -34.71
CA ARG A 170 -20.22 36.38 -35.98
C ARG A 170 -21.11 36.01 -37.17
N ALA A 171 -21.55 34.76 -37.27
CA ALA A 171 -22.45 34.32 -38.33
C ALA A 171 -23.81 35.05 -38.27
N ASN A 172 -24.41 35.18 -37.08
CA ASN A 172 -25.65 35.91 -36.87
C ASN A 172 -25.50 37.41 -37.20
N GLU A 173 -24.38 38.02 -36.81
CA GLU A 173 -24.10 39.42 -37.14
C GLU A 173 -23.96 39.60 -38.66
N ASN A 174 -23.24 38.70 -39.34
CA ASN A 174 -23.14 38.70 -40.79
C ASN A 174 -24.52 38.55 -41.47
N LEU A 175 -25.41 37.69 -40.95
CA LEU A 175 -26.77 37.54 -41.47
C LEU A 175 -27.63 38.80 -41.24
N ARG A 176 -27.50 39.44 -40.08
CA ARG A 176 -28.17 40.73 -39.80
C ARG A 176 -27.69 41.81 -40.75
N GLN A 177 -26.38 41.96 -40.91
CA GLN A 177 -25.79 42.91 -41.85
C GLN A 177 -26.21 42.61 -43.30
N PHE A 178 -26.26 41.34 -43.69
CA PHE A 178 -26.77 40.94 -44.99
C PHE A 178 -28.24 41.35 -45.17
N ARG A 179 -29.11 41.05 -44.19
CA ARG A 179 -30.52 41.45 -44.24
C ARG A 179 -30.69 42.96 -44.32
N THR A 180 -29.99 43.71 -43.48
CA THR A 180 -30.03 45.18 -43.49
C THR A 180 -29.62 45.71 -44.87
N ARG A 181 -28.49 45.26 -45.42
CA ARG A 181 -28.03 45.67 -46.76
C ARG A 181 -28.98 45.22 -47.88
N TYR A 182 -29.61 44.07 -47.72
CA TYR A 182 -30.58 43.54 -48.68
C TYR A 182 -31.87 44.38 -48.71
N ASP A 183 -32.37 44.77 -47.53
CA ASP A 183 -33.57 45.60 -47.36
C ASP A 183 -33.31 47.05 -47.77
N GLU A 184 -32.12 47.59 -47.52
CA GLU A 184 -31.72 48.97 -47.87
C GLU A 184 -31.38 49.18 -49.36
N ASP A 185 -31.22 48.11 -50.15
CA ASP A 185 -30.93 48.19 -51.58
C ASP A 185 -32.16 48.67 -52.38
N LYS A 186 -32.29 50.00 -52.46
CA LYS A 186 -33.38 50.67 -53.19
C LYS A 186 -33.45 50.24 -54.66
N ALA A 187 -32.31 50.03 -55.32
CA ALA A 187 -32.28 49.61 -56.71
C ALA A 187 -32.85 48.20 -56.90
N ARG A 188 -32.69 47.29 -55.93
CA ARG A 188 -33.38 45.99 -55.94
C ARG A 188 -34.88 46.15 -55.76
N TRP A 189 -35.32 46.99 -54.83
CA TRP A 189 -36.75 47.26 -54.64
C TRP A 189 -37.38 47.82 -55.91
N GLU A 190 -36.76 48.84 -56.51
CA GLU A 190 -37.19 49.43 -57.78
C GLU A 190 -37.26 48.37 -58.88
N ARG A 191 -36.21 47.56 -59.09
CA ARG A 191 -36.25 46.44 -60.06
C ARG A 191 -37.40 45.45 -59.80
N ARG A 192 -37.71 45.12 -58.54
CA ARG A 192 -38.84 44.23 -58.21
C ARG A 192 -40.18 44.88 -58.57
N VAL A 193 -40.35 46.16 -58.24
CA VAL A 193 -41.56 46.92 -58.59
C VAL A 193 -41.70 47.04 -60.10
N ASP A 194 -40.63 47.41 -60.81
CA ASP A 194 -40.61 47.53 -62.27
C ASP A 194 -40.92 46.19 -62.93
N THR A 195 -40.32 45.10 -62.47
CA THR A 195 -40.60 43.76 -63.01
C THR A 195 -42.07 43.37 -62.81
N LYS A 196 -42.66 43.74 -61.66
CA LYS A 196 -44.09 43.49 -61.40
C LYS A 196 -44.98 44.37 -62.27
N ALA A 197 -44.64 45.65 -62.43
CA ALA A 197 -45.35 46.59 -63.29
C ALA A 197 -45.29 46.14 -64.76
N MET A 198 -44.11 45.78 -65.28
CA MET A 198 -43.94 45.24 -66.63
C MET A 198 -44.76 43.96 -66.84
N ARG A 199 -44.80 43.05 -65.86
CA ARG A 199 -45.66 41.86 -65.92
C ARG A 199 -47.15 42.22 -65.94
N GLN A 200 -47.58 43.22 -65.17
CA GLN A 200 -48.97 43.72 -65.19
C GLN A 200 -49.33 44.38 -66.52
N GLU A 201 -48.43 45.17 -67.10
CA GLU A 201 -48.60 45.79 -68.42
C GLU A 201 -48.71 44.74 -69.50
N LEU A 202 -47.83 43.73 -69.53
CA LEU A 202 -47.91 42.60 -70.45
C LEU A 202 -49.27 41.89 -70.35
N ARG A 203 -49.79 41.69 -69.12
CA ARG A 203 -51.12 41.11 -68.90
C ARG A 203 -52.25 42.02 -69.38
N PHE A 204 -52.16 43.33 -69.13
CA PHE A 204 -53.12 44.30 -69.64
C PHE A 204 -53.19 44.27 -71.17
N TRP A 205 -52.04 44.34 -71.84
CA TRP A 205 -51.97 44.29 -73.29
C TRP A 205 -52.44 42.94 -73.84
N LYS A 206 -52.16 41.83 -73.16
CA LYS A 206 -52.70 40.51 -73.51
C LYS A 206 -54.23 40.52 -73.50
N ARG A 207 -54.85 41.02 -72.43
CA ARG A 207 -56.32 41.11 -72.32
C ARG A 207 -56.92 42.01 -73.40
N LEU A 208 -56.25 43.11 -73.73
CA LEU A 208 -56.71 44.01 -74.77
C LEU A 208 -56.59 43.40 -76.18
N ALA A 209 -55.51 42.67 -76.45
CA ALA A 209 -55.24 42.08 -77.75
C ALA A 209 -55.94 40.73 -77.99
N MET A 210 -56.22 39.97 -76.92
CA MET A 210 -56.83 38.63 -76.99
C MET A 210 -57.94 38.46 -75.94
N PRO A 211 -59.14 39.04 -76.16
CA PRO A 211 -60.22 39.00 -75.18
C PRO A 211 -60.91 37.63 -75.02
N GLU A 212 -60.80 36.75 -76.03
CA GLU A 212 -61.47 35.44 -76.02
C GLU A 212 -60.66 34.33 -75.32
N LEU A 213 -59.43 34.63 -74.88
CA LEU A 213 -58.60 33.67 -74.14
C LEU A 213 -59.00 33.67 -72.66
N ALA A 214 -59.21 32.48 -72.08
CA ALA A 214 -59.56 32.34 -70.66
C ALA A 214 -58.47 32.93 -69.74
N GLU A 215 -58.90 33.52 -68.62
CA GLU A 215 -58.01 34.22 -67.67
C GLU A 215 -57.07 33.27 -66.90
N ASP A 216 -57.41 31.98 -66.83
CA ASP A 216 -56.60 30.92 -66.22
C ASP A 216 -55.54 30.39 -67.21
N ASP A 217 -54.46 31.14 -67.39
CA ASP A 217 -53.26 30.68 -68.09
C ASP A 217 -52.19 30.26 -67.07
N PRO A 218 -51.82 28.96 -66.99
CA PRO A 218 -50.81 28.44 -66.07
C PRO A 218 -49.43 29.10 -66.19
N TYR A 219 -49.11 29.75 -67.31
CA TYR A 219 -47.82 30.42 -67.49
C TYR A 219 -47.80 31.87 -66.96
N TRP A 220 -48.98 32.44 -66.63
CA TRP A 220 -49.13 33.87 -66.33
C TRP A 220 -50.10 34.19 -65.19
N SER A 221 -50.60 33.17 -64.47
CA SER A 221 -51.61 33.32 -63.41
C SER A 221 -51.09 34.09 -62.20
N ASP A 222 -52.03 34.66 -61.45
CA ASP A 222 -51.79 35.55 -60.30
C ASP A 222 -51.14 34.82 -59.09
N ASP A 223 -51.15 33.48 -59.11
CA ASP A 223 -50.85 32.62 -57.96
C ASP A 223 -49.44 32.01 -57.92
N ASP A 224 -48.59 32.25 -58.92
CA ASP A 224 -47.24 31.68 -58.95
C ASP A 224 -46.19 32.52 -58.21
N ASP A 225 -46.53 33.73 -57.77
CA ASP A 225 -45.65 34.58 -56.98
C ASP A 225 -45.92 34.50 -55.44
N LEU A 226 -46.97 33.79 -54.99
CA LEU A 226 -47.40 33.80 -53.58
C LEU A 226 -47.28 32.46 -52.83
N VAL A 227 -47.30 31.32 -53.54
CA VAL A 227 -47.18 29.99 -52.90
C VAL A 227 -46.04 29.23 -53.58
N ASP A 228 -45.02 28.86 -52.80
CA ASP A 228 -43.95 27.97 -53.24
C ASP A 228 -44.56 26.72 -53.90
N HIS A 229 -44.11 26.37 -55.10
CA HIS A 229 -44.57 25.20 -55.83
C HIS A 229 -44.54 23.92 -54.97
N MET A 230 -43.57 23.80 -54.05
CA MET A 230 -43.48 22.69 -53.10
C MET A 230 -44.59 22.71 -52.06
N GLU A 231 -45.01 23.88 -51.62
CA GLU A 231 -46.11 24.03 -50.67
C GLU A 231 -47.47 23.76 -51.35
N LYS A 232 -47.64 24.15 -52.62
CA LYS A 232 -48.82 23.75 -53.42
C LYS A 232 -48.92 22.22 -53.52
N LEU A 233 -47.81 21.53 -53.81
CA LEU A 233 -47.78 20.06 -53.88
C LEU A 233 -48.09 19.41 -52.54
N ARG A 234 -47.53 19.94 -51.44
CA ARG A 234 -47.82 19.47 -50.08
C ARG A 234 -49.30 19.62 -49.73
N LEU A 235 -49.90 20.76 -50.07
CA LEU A 235 -51.32 21.02 -49.81
C LEU A 235 -52.23 20.09 -50.62
N GLN A 236 -51.91 19.84 -51.89
CA GLN A 236 -52.63 18.85 -52.70
C GLN A 236 -52.51 17.43 -52.15
N GLU A 237 -51.33 17.03 -51.66
CA GLU A 237 -51.16 15.73 -50.99
C GLU A 237 -51.97 15.63 -49.68
N LEU A 238 -52.04 16.73 -48.92
CA LEU A 238 -52.85 16.81 -47.70
C LEU A 238 -54.34 16.74 -48.01
N GLU A 239 -54.82 17.47 -49.03
CA GLU A 239 -56.22 17.38 -49.49
C GLU A 239 -56.55 15.97 -49.99
N ARG A 240 -55.64 15.34 -50.75
CA ARG A 240 -55.81 13.96 -51.22
C ARG A 240 -55.91 12.98 -50.05
N LYS A 241 -55.04 13.11 -49.04
CA LYS A 241 -55.08 12.29 -47.82
C LYS A 241 -56.35 12.54 -46.99
N ALA A 242 -56.77 13.80 -46.85
CA ALA A 242 -58.00 14.15 -46.14
C ALA A 242 -59.24 13.60 -46.85
N ALA A 243 -59.26 13.58 -48.19
CA ALA A 243 -60.32 12.97 -48.98
C ALA A 243 -60.33 11.43 -48.86
N GLU A 244 -59.16 10.79 -48.85
CA GLU A 244 -59.02 9.35 -48.59
C GLU A 244 -59.49 8.97 -47.18
N GLU A 245 -59.15 9.77 -46.16
CA GLU A 245 -59.56 9.57 -44.78
C GLU A 245 -61.06 9.83 -44.57
N ALA A 246 -61.62 10.86 -45.22
CA ALA A 246 -63.06 11.12 -45.22
C ALA A 246 -63.85 9.96 -45.88
N LEU A 247 -63.31 9.35 -46.92
CA LEU A 247 -63.92 8.18 -47.58
C LEU A 247 -63.79 6.92 -46.72
N ALA A 248 -62.68 6.76 -45.99
CA ALA A 248 -62.47 5.65 -45.04
C ALA A 248 -63.31 5.79 -43.76
N GLY A 249 -63.59 7.02 -43.31
CA GLY A 249 -64.42 7.34 -42.13
C GLY A 249 -65.91 7.07 -42.29
N VAL A 250 -66.40 6.82 -43.51
CA VAL A 250 -67.81 6.47 -43.79
C VAL A 250 -68.08 4.96 -43.62
N GLY A 251 -67.05 4.12 -43.40
CA GLY A 251 -67.18 2.67 -43.26
C GLY A 251 -67.17 2.10 -41.83
N GLY A 252 -67.10 2.95 -40.79
CA GLY A 252 -66.74 2.53 -39.42
C GLY A 252 -67.75 2.85 -38.32
N MET A 253 -69.05 2.90 -38.62
CA MET A 253 -70.10 3.11 -37.61
C MET A 253 -71.21 2.06 -37.76
N ASP A 254 -71.02 0.87 -37.16
CA ASP A 254 -72.05 0.12 -36.42
C ASP A 254 -71.47 -1.19 -35.84
N GLN A 255 -71.08 -1.18 -34.55
CA GLN A 255 -71.38 -2.22 -33.54
C GLN A 255 -70.50 -2.08 -32.28
N GLY A 256 -71.16 -1.71 -31.17
CA GLY A 256 -71.06 -2.45 -29.91
C GLY A 256 -69.88 -2.21 -28.95
N MET A 257 -70.18 -1.39 -27.92
CA MET A 257 -70.09 -1.77 -26.50
C MET A 257 -68.92 -1.23 -25.64
N GLU A 258 -69.33 -0.42 -24.66
CA GLU A 258 -68.84 -0.27 -23.28
C GLU A 258 -67.44 0.30 -22.98
N GLY A 259 -67.44 1.31 -22.09
CA GLY A 259 -66.41 1.41 -21.06
C GLY A 259 -65.51 2.64 -21.09
N GLN A 260 -66.00 3.71 -20.46
CA GLN A 260 -65.22 4.54 -19.53
C GLN A 260 -64.16 5.50 -20.11
N GLY A 261 -64.58 6.77 -20.14
CA GLY A 261 -63.85 8.03 -20.33
C GLY A 261 -62.32 8.02 -20.31
N HIS A 262 -61.74 8.37 -21.45
CA HIS A 262 -60.41 8.95 -21.54
C HIS A 262 -60.53 10.43 -21.91
N VAL A 263 -60.21 11.29 -20.94
CA VAL A 263 -60.08 12.74 -21.11
C VAL A 263 -58.76 13.02 -21.83
N LEU A 264 -58.80 13.88 -22.85
CA LEU A 264 -57.63 14.47 -23.49
C LEU A 264 -56.79 15.26 -22.46
N ASP A 265 -55.47 15.10 -22.48
CA ASP A 265 -54.59 16.27 -22.52
C ASP A 265 -53.30 15.96 -23.27
N THR A 266 -53.05 16.75 -24.30
CA THR A 266 -51.80 16.80 -25.07
C THR A 266 -51.12 18.09 -24.66
N THR A 267 -50.14 18.02 -23.78
CA THR A 267 -49.12 19.05 -23.60
C THR A 267 -47.74 18.40 -23.49
N GLN A 268 -46.99 18.44 -24.60
CA GLN A 268 -45.57 18.16 -24.62
C GLN A 268 -44.82 19.29 -23.89
N GLY A 269 -44.28 18.98 -22.71
CA GLY A 269 -43.29 19.79 -22.02
C GLY A 269 -42.09 18.90 -21.67
N MET A 270 -40.91 19.27 -22.18
CA MET A 270 -39.64 18.57 -22.01
C MET A 270 -39.33 18.28 -20.53
N GLN A 271 -39.15 17.00 -20.21
CA GLN A 271 -38.64 16.52 -18.91
C GLN A 271 -37.16 16.89 -18.75
N ILE A 272 -36.83 17.68 -17.72
CA ILE A 272 -35.49 17.71 -17.12
C ILE A 272 -35.61 17.00 -15.78
N GLN A 273 -35.30 15.70 -15.76
CA GLN A 273 -35.25 14.90 -14.55
C GLN A 273 -33.84 15.04 -13.95
N MET A 274 -33.69 15.99 -13.02
CA MET A 274 -32.49 16.10 -12.18
C MET A 274 -32.44 14.90 -11.23
N GLY A 275 -31.58 13.92 -11.53
CA GLY A 275 -31.33 12.77 -10.69
C GLY A 275 -30.61 13.17 -9.39
N GLY A 276 -31.36 13.26 -8.29
CA GLY A 276 -30.81 13.32 -6.93
C GLY A 276 -30.63 11.91 -6.39
N VAL A 277 -29.40 11.56 -5.99
CA VAL A 277 -29.11 10.30 -5.29
C VAL A 277 -29.57 10.42 -3.83
N PRO A 278 -30.41 9.50 -3.31
CA PRO A 278 -30.82 9.51 -1.91
C PRO A 278 -29.64 9.12 -1.01
N MET A 279 -29.24 10.02 -0.12
CA MET A 279 -28.26 9.73 0.95
C MET A 279 -28.97 8.95 2.06
N GLN A 280 -28.84 7.62 2.04
CA GLN A 280 -29.28 6.76 3.12
C GLN A 280 -28.34 6.94 4.32
N ARG A 281 -28.90 7.43 5.43
CA ARG A 281 -28.22 7.66 6.70
C ARG A 281 -28.38 6.38 7.53
N GLU A 282 -27.33 5.58 7.65
CA GLU A 282 -27.33 4.44 8.57
C GLU A 282 -26.50 4.75 9.81
N ASP A 283 -27.14 4.52 10.95
CA ASP A 283 -26.65 4.71 12.30
C ASP A 283 -25.54 3.71 12.66
N SER A 284 -24.67 4.16 13.55
CA SER A 284 -23.48 3.44 14.02
C SER A 284 -23.82 2.20 14.84
N SER A 285 -23.33 1.02 14.45
CA SER A 285 -22.90 -0.05 15.36
C SER A 285 -22.33 -1.26 14.61
N GLY A 286 -21.04 -1.53 14.77
CA GLY A 286 -20.43 -2.79 14.34
C GLY A 286 -18.97 -2.64 13.91
N MET A 287 -18.07 -3.16 14.73
CA MET A 287 -16.64 -3.35 14.41
C MET A 287 -16.48 -4.11 13.09
N GLY A 288 -16.08 -3.41 12.03
CA GLY A 288 -15.79 -3.98 10.73
C GLY A 288 -14.61 -3.26 10.10
N ILE A 289 -13.56 -4.01 9.77
CA ILE A 289 -12.36 -3.55 9.07
C ILE A 289 -12.80 -2.83 7.78
N PRO A 290 -12.31 -1.61 7.47
CA PRO A 290 -12.77 -0.88 6.30
C PRO A 290 -12.39 -1.63 5.02
N VAL A 291 -13.40 -2.13 4.31
CA VAL A 291 -13.27 -2.72 2.97
C VAL A 291 -12.97 -1.58 2.01
N LEU A 292 -11.80 -1.64 1.36
CA LEU A 292 -11.41 -0.69 0.32
C LEU A 292 -12.29 -0.88 -0.93
N PRO A 293 -12.67 0.21 -1.61
CA PRO A 293 -13.49 0.14 -2.82
C PRO A 293 -12.76 -0.64 -3.94
N PRO A 294 -13.49 -1.39 -4.77
CA PRO A 294 -12.90 -2.19 -5.84
C PRO A 294 -12.24 -1.27 -6.88
N ARG A 295 -11.04 -1.65 -7.32
CA ARG A 295 -10.29 -0.95 -8.37
C ARG A 295 -11.07 -1.01 -9.69
N PRO A 296 -11.11 0.06 -10.50
CA PRO A 296 -11.67 -0.01 -11.83
C PRO A 296 -10.86 -0.97 -12.70
N SER A 297 -11.55 -1.91 -13.34
CA SER A 297 -10.99 -2.85 -14.31
C SER A 297 -10.49 -2.08 -15.54
N SER A 298 -9.18 -1.88 -15.64
CA SER A 298 -8.56 -1.48 -16.91
C SER A 298 -8.56 -2.68 -17.86
N ALA A 299 -9.58 -2.74 -18.72
CA ALA A 299 -9.56 -3.42 -20.01
C ALA A 299 -9.76 -2.31 -21.07
N ALA A 300 -9.03 -2.22 -22.18
CA ALA A 300 -8.27 -3.22 -22.88
C ALA A 300 -6.99 -2.64 -23.48
N SER A 301 -5.91 -3.40 -23.31
CA SER A 301 -4.70 -3.36 -24.12
C SER A 301 -5.06 -3.55 -25.59
N THR A 302 -4.88 -2.52 -26.42
CA THR A 302 -4.78 -2.70 -27.87
C THR A 302 -3.37 -3.15 -28.17
N GLY A 303 -3.28 -4.42 -28.59
CA GLY A 303 -2.06 -5.19 -28.75
C GLY A 303 -1.01 -4.53 -29.63
N SER A 304 0.21 -4.58 -29.12
CA SER A 304 1.46 -4.51 -29.87
C SER A 304 1.50 -5.63 -30.91
N SER A 305 1.34 -5.29 -32.19
CA SER A 305 1.66 -6.19 -33.30
C SER A 305 3.17 -6.20 -33.56
N GLY A 306 3.85 -7.17 -32.96
CA GLY A 306 5.23 -7.52 -33.28
C GLY A 306 5.36 -9.03 -33.50
N GLN A 307 5.66 -9.38 -34.75
CA GLN A 307 6.46 -10.54 -35.18
C GLN A 307 5.74 -11.88 -35.49
N GLN A 308 5.68 -12.19 -36.80
CA GLN A 308 6.05 -13.49 -37.39
C GLN A 308 6.19 -13.33 -38.92
N GLY A 309 7.36 -13.71 -39.46
CA GLY A 309 7.73 -13.63 -40.88
C GLY A 309 9.18 -13.19 -41.06
#